data_AF-A0AA95K639-F1
#
_entry.id   AF-A0AA95K639-F1
#
_cell.length_a   1.000
_cell.length_b   1.000
_cell.length_c   1.000
_cell.angle_alpha   90.00
_cell.angle_beta   90.00
_cell.angle_gamma   90.00
#
_symmetry.space_group_name_H-M   'P 1'
#
loop_
_entity.id
_entity.type
_entity.pdbx_description
1 polymer ?
#
loop_
_entity_poly.entity_id
_entity_poly.type
_entity_poly.pdbx_seq_one_letter_code
_entity_poly.pdbx_strand_id
1 'polypeptide(L)'
;MLLHLSPRYYLRYSDIQLDLIDVSVPELNLTLKGDVDVVARTPYPNKCYQIACRKKGRKAINGVFIETDKKLTNFTQITRWAVNGEIATHKIHFHILDSDFDAITSEIMMWHPFHDTPFLSRKTKLHEKWIPASDQPRMLPILENKKESQREQQRRIYNLISDDGFIIERTEFFPIHTVETHRITIPFWGNKRFPSPDDAFSAKITPYDYTLKPTNSAICGIAALPVALMINQLQNDYDPKCSQDNNVIRVLNEINQRAPYFFTNTNDLINKAKLFSSTYLTSNKNDLRLIDNELTQRFFAPDFIADENKKAQQAN
;
A
#
# COMPACT_ATOMS: atom_id res chain seq x y z
N MET A 1 3.51 -20.54 0.02
CA MET A 1 3.06 -19.66 -1.09
C MET A 1 4.23 -18.81 -1.57
N LEU A 2 4.40 -18.61 -2.88
CA LEU A 2 5.52 -17.84 -3.46
C LEU A 2 5.09 -16.39 -3.74
N LEU A 3 5.76 -15.43 -3.12
CA LEU A 3 5.51 -14.01 -3.31
C LEU A 3 6.57 -13.42 -4.23
N HIS A 4 6.16 -12.82 -5.35
CA HIS A 4 7.01 -11.94 -6.13
C HIS A 4 6.69 -10.49 -5.81
N LEU A 5 7.61 -9.83 -5.11
CA LEU A 5 7.49 -8.43 -4.75
C LEU A 5 8.54 -7.63 -5.51
N SER A 6 8.11 -6.52 -6.11
CA SER A 6 9.02 -5.59 -6.79
C SER A 6 8.86 -4.18 -6.22
N PRO A 7 9.42 -3.94 -5.00
CA PRO A 7 9.54 -2.63 -4.42
C PRO A 7 10.35 -1.73 -5.34
N ARG A 8 9.78 -0.59 -5.72
CA ARG A 8 10.41 0.31 -6.69
C ARG A 8 10.24 1.77 -6.34
N TYR A 9 11.27 2.51 -6.66
CA TYR A 9 11.27 3.96 -6.70
C TYR A 9 11.41 4.40 -8.15
N TYR A 10 10.64 5.39 -8.56
CA TYR A 10 10.71 5.92 -9.91
C TYR A 10 11.34 7.31 -9.92
N LEU A 11 12.48 7.40 -10.60
CA LEU A 11 13.33 8.57 -10.77
C LEU A 11 13.36 8.95 -12.25
N ARG A 12 12.32 9.62 -12.75
CA ARG A 12 12.35 10.17 -14.11
C ARG A 12 13.13 11.48 -14.10
N TYR A 13 14.39 11.43 -14.52
CA TYR A 13 15.27 12.60 -14.70
C TYR A 13 15.48 13.46 -13.45
N SER A 14 15.21 12.92 -12.26
CA SER A 14 15.47 13.59 -10.99
C SER A 14 16.92 13.34 -10.57
N ASP A 15 17.69 14.41 -10.39
CA ASP A 15 19.04 14.33 -9.81
C ASP A 15 18.91 14.25 -8.29
N ILE A 16 18.65 13.05 -7.81
CA ILE A 16 18.39 12.75 -6.40
C ILE A 16 19.27 11.58 -6.01
N GLN A 17 20.01 11.73 -4.90
CA GLN A 17 20.71 10.61 -4.30
C GLN A 17 19.68 9.67 -3.68
N LEU A 18 19.67 8.42 -4.13
CA LEU A 18 18.72 7.41 -3.68
C LEU A 18 19.43 6.13 -3.26
N ASP A 19 19.30 5.79 -1.99
CA ASP A 19 19.82 4.54 -1.43
C ASP A 19 18.68 3.73 -0.81
N LEU A 20 18.68 2.41 -1.02
CA LEU A 20 17.70 1.52 -0.39
C LEU A 20 18.11 1.24 1.05
N ILE A 21 17.25 1.56 2.02
CA ILE A 21 17.51 1.28 3.44
C ILE A 21 17.13 -0.16 3.77
N ASP A 22 15.88 -0.54 3.48
CA ASP A 22 15.38 -1.91 3.67
C ASP A 22 14.03 -2.13 2.97
N VAL A 23 13.69 -3.42 2.86
CA VAL A 23 12.35 -3.91 2.52
C VAL A 23 11.89 -4.79 3.66
N SER A 24 10.70 -4.55 4.21
CA SER A 24 10.13 -5.36 5.29
C SER A 24 8.71 -5.83 5.01
N VAL A 25 8.39 -7.00 5.55
CA VAL A 25 7.04 -7.60 5.56
C VAL A 25 6.75 -8.05 6.99
N PRO A 26 6.06 -7.24 7.81
CA PRO A 26 5.80 -7.54 9.22
C PRO A 26 5.09 -8.88 9.45
N GLU A 27 4.13 -9.23 8.58
CA GLU A 27 3.39 -10.50 8.63
C GLU A 27 4.27 -11.74 8.40
N LEU A 28 5.53 -11.54 8.01
CA LEU A 28 6.53 -12.59 7.80
C LEU A 28 7.71 -12.48 8.78
N ASN A 29 7.67 -11.52 9.71
CA ASN A 29 8.79 -11.13 10.55
C ASN A 29 10.10 -10.98 9.73
N LEU A 30 9.96 -10.40 8.53
CA LEU A 30 11.03 -10.34 7.54
C LEU A 30 11.46 -8.89 7.33
N THR A 31 12.75 -8.62 7.52
CA THR A 31 13.39 -7.34 7.15
C THR A 31 14.65 -7.65 6.35
N LEU A 32 14.63 -7.29 5.08
CA LEU A 32 15.75 -7.41 4.15
C LEU A 32 16.51 -6.08 4.14
N LYS A 33 17.73 -6.08 4.68
CA LYS A 33 18.53 -4.86 4.81
C LYS A 33 19.18 -4.48 3.48
N GLY A 34 19.15 -3.19 3.18
CA GLY A 34 19.90 -2.58 2.08
C GLY A 34 21.38 -2.86 2.21
N ASP A 35 22.01 -3.17 1.08
CA ASP A 35 23.42 -3.55 0.99
C ASP A 35 23.86 -4.78 1.80
N VAL A 36 22.93 -5.54 2.34
CA VAL A 36 23.20 -6.83 2.98
C VAL A 36 22.42 -7.92 2.25
N ASP A 37 21.09 -7.83 2.29
CA ASP A 37 20.19 -8.82 1.70
C ASP A 37 19.71 -8.39 0.31
N VAL A 38 19.46 -7.09 0.16
CA VAL A 38 18.89 -6.48 -1.05
C VAL A 38 19.67 -5.24 -1.48
N VAL A 39 19.58 -4.91 -2.76
CA VAL A 39 20.22 -3.72 -3.36
C VAL A 39 19.31 -3.15 -4.44
N ALA A 40 19.30 -1.83 -4.59
CA ALA A 40 18.59 -1.15 -5.66
C ALA A 40 19.32 -1.33 -7.01
N ARG A 41 18.59 -1.74 -8.05
CA ARG A 41 19.12 -1.85 -9.42
C ARG A 41 18.10 -1.37 -10.45
N THR A 42 18.57 -1.12 -11.68
CA THR A 42 17.76 -0.62 -12.79
C THR A 42 17.56 -1.70 -13.88
N PRO A 43 16.62 -2.66 -13.71
CA PRO A 43 16.45 -3.77 -14.64
C PRO A 43 15.85 -3.36 -16.00
N TYR A 44 15.18 -2.21 -16.07
CA TYR A 44 14.56 -1.73 -17.30
C TYR A 44 15.49 -0.85 -18.14
N PRO A 45 15.37 -0.88 -19.49
CA PRO A 45 16.22 -0.09 -20.39
C PRO A 45 16.16 1.42 -20.17
N ASN A 46 15.00 1.97 -19.79
CA ASN A 46 14.82 3.42 -19.60
C ASN A 46 15.48 3.96 -18.32
N LYS A 47 16.01 3.10 -17.44
CA LYS A 47 16.70 3.44 -16.20
C LYS A 47 15.93 4.34 -15.22
N CYS A 48 14.63 4.52 -15.43
CA CYS A 48 13.78 5.37 -14.60
C CYS A 48 13.36 4.70 -13.29
N TYR A 49 13.54 3.39 -13.14
CA TYR A 49 13.14 2.66 -11.94
C TYR A 49 14.33 2.07 -11.21
N GLN A 50 14.42 2.37 -9.93
CA GLN A 50 15.29 1.70 -8.97
C GLN A 50 14.47 0.65 -8.24
N ILE A 51 14.86 -0.62 -8.35
CA ILE A 51 14.09 -1.75 -7.85
C ILE A 51 14.93 -2.51 -6.83
N ALA A 52 14.33 -2.78 -5.68
CA ALA A 52 14.94 -3.65 -4.68
C ALA A 52 15.00 -5.08 -5.22
N CYS A 53 16.21 -5.64 -5.28
CA CYS A 53 16.44 -7.02 -5.68
C CYS A 53 17.48 -7.67 -4.77
N ARG A 54 17.54 -9.00 -4.75
CA ARG A 54 18.51 -9.72 -3.91
C ARG A 54 19.93 -9.27 -4.22
N LYS A 55 20.75 -9.04 -3.19
CA LYS A 55 22.18 -8.71 -3.33
C LYS A 55 22.97 -9.96 -3.71
N LYS A 56 22.79 -10.41 -4.96
CA LYS A 56 23.48 -11.56 -5.56
C LYS A 56 23.92 -11.23 -6.98
N GLY A 57 25.17 -11.54 -7.29
CA GLY A 57 25.80 -11.24 -8.58
C GLY A 57 25.71 -9.75 -8.95
N ARG A 58 25.83 -9.44 -10.25
CA ARG A 58 25.75 -8.06 -10.79
C ARG A 58 24.52 -7.83 -11.69
N LYS A 59 23.76 -8.89 -11.99
CA LYS A 59 22.59 -8.81 -12.87
C LYS A 59 21.49 -7.97 -12.21
N ALA A 60 20.99 -6.95 -12.90
CA ALA A 60 19.78 -6.26 -12.46
C ALA A 60 18.58 -7.20 -12.61
N ILE A 61 17.95 -7.50 -11.47
CA ILE A 61 16.76 -8.36 -11.33
C ILE A 61 15.60 -7.46 -10.90
N ASN A 62 14.40 -7.81 -11.35
CA ASN A 62 13.18 -7.14 -11.01
C ASN A 62 12.57 -7.81 -9.78
N GLY A 63 12.75 -7.21 -8.61
CA GLY A 63 12.13 -7.66 -7.38
C GLY A 63 12.87 -8.78 -6.64
N VAL A 64 12.15 -9.40 -5.71
CA VAL A 64 12.57 -10.51 -4.85
C VAL A 64 11.49 -11.57 -4.82
N PHE A 65 11.90 -12.82 -4.61
CA PHE A 65 11.00 -13.91 -4.24
C PHE A 65 11.06 -14.15 -2.74
N ILE A 66 9.89 -14.39 -2.15
CA ILE A 66 9.74 -14.82 -0.76
C ILE A 66 8.85 -16.05 -0.74
N GLU A 67 9.36 -17.15 -0.22
CA GLU A 67 8.59 -18.36 0.00
C GLU A 67 8.07 -18.41 1.43
N THR A 68 6.77 -18.63 1.55
CA THR A 68 6.05 -18.67 2.83
C THR A 68 5.56 -20.07 3.16
N ASP A 69 5.53 -20.39 4.44
CA ASP A 69 5.09 -21.71 4.96
C ASP A 69 3.59 -21.97 4.79
N LYS A 70 2.75 -20.92 4.65
CA LYS A 70 1.30 -21.02 4.43
C LYS A 70 0.81 -19.98 3.41
N LYS A 71 -0.49 -19.99 3.08
CA LYS A 71 -1.10 -18.93 2.27
C LYS A 71 -1.37 -17.68 3.11
N LEU A 72 -1.06 -16.51 2.55
CA LEU A 72 -1.44 -15.22 3.10
C LEU A 72 -2.79 -14.78 2.52
N THR A 73 -3.51 -13.94 3.25
CA THR A 73 -4.70 -13.22 2.73
C THR A 73 -4.48 -11.72 2.68
N ASN A 74 -3.75 -11.18 3.66
CA ASN A 74 -3.43 -9.76 3.76
C ASN A 74 -2.01 -9.64 4.31
N PHE A 75 -1.22 -8.73 3.75
CA PHE A 75 0.11 -8.43 4.27
C PHE A 75 0.56 -7.03 3.84
N THR A 76 1.59 -6.52 4.49
CA THR A 76 2.13 -5.18 4.21
C THR A 76 3.57 -5.28 3.74
N GLN A 77 3.89 -4.66 2.61
CA GLN A 77 5.27 -4.39 2.23
C GLN A 77 5.60 -2.96 2.63
N ILE A 78 6.69 -2.77 3.37
CA ILE A 78 7.23 -1.46 3.69
C ILE A 78 8.61 -1.37 3.06
N THR A 79 8.88 -0.30 2.34
CA THR A 79 10.19 -0.05 1.73
C THR A 79 10.65 1.33 2.11
N ARG A 80 11.84 1.42 2.69
CA ARG A 80 12.42 2.69 3.11
C ARG A 80 13.59 3.03 2.20
N TRP A 81 13.61 4.28 1.76
CA TRP A 81 14.65 4.83 0.90
C TRP A 81 15.27 6.02 1.59
N ALA A 82 16.59 6.15 1.52
CA ALA A 82 17.29 7.39 1.83
C ALA A 82 17.27 8.24 0.55
N VAL A 83 16.68 9.42 0.62
CA VAL A 83 16.47 10.36 -0.48
C VAL A 83 17.12 11.68 -0.07
N ASN A 84 18.28 12.02 -0.63
CA ASN A 84 19.05 13.22 -0.24
C ASN A 84 19.28 13.34 1.28
N GLY A 85 19.47 12.21 1.98
CA GLY A 85 19.68 12.17 3.43
C GLY A 85 18.41 12.02 4.28
N GLU A 86 17.22 12.19 3.69
CA GLU A 86 15.93 12.01 4.36
C GLU A 86 15.32 10.63 4.11
N ILE A 87 14.43 10.17 4.99
CA ILE A 87 13.77 8.86 4.83
C ILE A 87 12.44 9.02 4.12
N ALA A 88 12.33 8.39 2.95
CA ALA A 88 11.07 8.24 2.23
C ALA A 88 10.52 6.82 2.40
N THR A 89 9.27 6.69 2.86
CA THR A 89 8.64 5.40 3.15
C THR A 89 7.55 5.08 2.14
N HIS A 90 7.64 3.90 1.51
CA HIS A 90 6.59 3.35 0.66
C HIS A 90 5.95 2.15 1.32
N LYS A 91 4.64 2.22 1.59
CA LYS A 91 3.87 1.18 2.25
C LYS A 91 2.78 0.68 1.31
N ILE A 92 2.74 -0.62 1.08
CA ILE A 92 1.71 -1.26 0.25
C ILE A 92 1.00 -2.31 1.09
N HIS A 93 -0.29 -2.12 1.29
CA HIS A 93 -1.16 -3.12 1.89
C HIS A 93 -1.74 -4.01 0.80
N PHE A 94 -1.23 -5.23 0.72
CA PHE A 94 -1.67 -6.23 -0.24
C PHE A 94 -2.89 -6.97 0.30
N HIS A 95 -3.92 -7.11 -0.54
CA HIS A 95 -5.15 -7.83 -0.22
C HIS A 95 -5.40 -8.89 -1.29
N ILE A 96 -5.19 -10.15 -0.93
CA ILE A 96 -5.31 -11.28 -1.85
C ILE A 96 -6.79 -11.62 -2.04
N LEU A 97 -7.27 -11.53 -3.29
CA LEU A 97 -8.68 -11.61 -3.65
C LEU A 97 -9.21 -13.03 -3.84
N ASP A 98 -8.33 -13.99 -4.08
CA ASP A 98 -8.69 -15.39 -4.37
C ASP A 98 -7.66 -16.35 -3.73
N SER A 99 -7.89 -17.66 -3.89
CA SER A 99 -6.98 -18.68 -3.36
C SER A 99 -6.64 -19.77 -4.38
N ASP A 100 -6.91 -19.48 -5.66
CA ASP A 100 -6.87 -20.43 -6.78
C ASP A 100 -5.47 -21.00 -7.02
N PHE A 101 -4.42 -20.22 -6.73
CA PHE A 101 -3.04 -20.60 -6.94
C PHE A 101 -2.15 -20.35 -5.71
N ASP A 102 -0.90 -20.78 -5.81
CA ASP A 102 0.10 -20.74 -4.73
C ASP A 102 1.15 -19.64 -4.90
N ALA A 103 0.93 -18.70 -5.81
CA ALA A 103 1.83 -17.57 -6.02
C ALA A 103 1.09 -16.24 -6.18
N ILE A 104 1.75 -15.13 -5.84
CA ILE A 104 1.33 -13.77 -6.19
C ILE A 104 2.48 -13.00 -6.82
N THR A 105 2.15 -11.96 -7.57
CA THR A 105 3.14 -11.04 -8.12
C THR A 105 2.62 -9.61 -8.08
N SER A 106 3.41 -8.71 -7.53
CA SER A 106 3.10 -7.28 -7.54
C SER A 106 3.18 -6.68 -8.95
N GLU A 107 3.78 -7.37 -9.93
CA GLU A 107 3.85 -6.91 -11.32
C GLU A 107 2.51 -7.07 -12.04
N ILE A 108 1.81 -5.97 -12.28
CA ILE A 108 0.49 -5.95 -12.93
C ILE A 108 0.57 -6.54 -14.34
N MET A 109 1.69 -6.38 -15.05
CA MET A 109 1.87 -6.97 -16.38
C MET A 109 1.68 -8.49 -16.36
N MET A 110 2.09 -9.15 -15.28
CA MET A 110 1.97 -10.60 -15.17
C MET A 110 0.53 -11.07 -15.01
N TRP A 111 -0.43 -10.19 -14.79
CA TRP A 111 -1.84 -10.55 -14.65
C TRP A 111 -2.54 -10.77 -15.98
N HIS A 112 -1.88 -10.41 -17.09
CA HIS A 112 -2.39 -10.55 -18.45
C HIS A 112 -2.15 -11.96 -19.01
N PRO A 113 -2.93 -12.38 -20.02
CA PRO A 113 -2.53 -13.50 -20.86
C PRO A 113 -1.32 -13.11 -21.71
N PHE A 114 -0.47 -14.10 -22.04
CA PHE A 114 0.67 -13.91 -22.93
C PHE A 114 0.56 -14.84 -24.13
N HIS A 115 0.93 -14.33 -25.31
CA HIS A 115 1.00 -15.11 -26.55
C HIS A 115 1.91 -16.33 -26.37
N ASP A 116 1.51 -17.47 -26.94
CA ASP A 116 2.19 -18.77 -26.82
C ASP A 116 2.41 -19.27 -25.39
N THR A 117 1.53 -18.91 -24.46
CA THR A 117 1.53 -19.43 -23.10
C THR A 117 0.14 -19.97 -22.72
N PRO A 118 0.03 -20.91 -21.76
CA PRO A 118 -1.27 -21.38 -21.27
C PRO A 118 -1.95 -20.39 -20.32
N PHE A 119 -1.37 -19.21 -20.11
CA PHE A 119 -1.76 -18.28 -19.07
C PHE A 119 -2.98 -17.46 -19.48
N LEU A 120 -4.06 -17.57 -18.71
CA LEU A 120 -5.25 -16.73 -18.87
C LEU A 120 -5.12 -15.41 -18.11
N SER A 121 -6.01 -14.46 -18.40
CA SER A 121 -6.10 -13.23 -17.61
C SER A 121 -6.51 -13.57 -16.18
N ARG A 122 -5.80 -12.98 -15.20
CA ARG A 122 -6.16 -13.05 -13.79
C ARG A 122 -6.76 -11.74 -13.27
N LYS A 123 -6.87 -10.73 -14.14
CA LYS A 123 -7.54 -9.47 -13.80
C LYS A 123 -9.02 -9.70 -13.49
N THR A 124 -9.51 -9.02 -12.46
CA THR A 124 -10.93 -8.93 -12.12
C THR A 124 -11.50 -7.62 -12.68
N LYS A 125 -12.82 -7.42 -12.58
CA LYS A 125 -13.48 -6.16 -12.96
C LYS A 125 -12.86 -4.92 -12.31
N LEU A 126 -12.31 -5.08 -11.10
CA LEU A 126 -11.61 -4.01 -10.39
C LEU A 126 -10.35 -3.52 -11.12
N HIS A 127 -9.64 -4.44 -11.77
CA HIS A 127 -8.35 -4.20 -12.44
C HIS A 127 -8.50 -3.90 -13.93
N GLU A 128 -9.72 -3.92 -14.47
CA GLU A 128 -9.99 -3.83 -15.91
C GLU A 128 -9.36 -2.58 -16.54
N LYS A 129 -9.48 -1.44 -15.87
CA LYS A 129 -8.92 -0.14 -16.30
C LYS A 129 -7.49 0.11 -15.83
N TRP A 130 -6.87 -0.82 -15.10
CA TRP A 130 -5.50 -0.65 -14.60
C TRP A 130 -4.49 -0.93 -15.71
N ILE A 131 -3.62 0.04 -15.94
CA ILE A 131 -2.57 -0.02 -16.95
C ILE A 131 -1.24 -0.30 -16.24
N PRO A 132 -0.51 -1.38 -16.60
CA PRO A 132 0.75 -1.73 -15.93
C PRO A 132 1.77 -0.59 -15.83
N ALA A 133 1.83 0.31 -16.82
CA ALA A 133 2.80 1.42 -16.78
C ALA A 133 2.44 2.52 -15.77
N SER A 134 1.15 2.78 -15.52
CA SER A 134 0.69 3.89 -14.65
C SER A 134 0.20 3.43 -13.29
N ASP A 135 -0.39 2.24 -13.17
CA ASP A 135 -1.05 1.76 -11.95
C ASP A 135 -0.14 0.86 -11.09
N GLN A 136 1.04 0.48 -11.60
CA GLN A 136 2.02 -0.28 -10.86
C GLN A 136 2.46 0.47 -9.60
N PRO A 137 2.35 -0.15 -8.39
CA PRO A 137 2.85 0.43 -7.16
C PRO A 137 4.29 0.90 -7.28
N ARG A 138 4.54 2.14 -6.87
CA ARG A 138 5.86 2.77 -6.92
C ARG A 138 5.94 3.95 -5.97
N MET A 139 7.10 4.16 -5.39
CA MET A 139 7.45 5.44 -4.78
C MET A 139 7.87 6.45 -5.86
N LEU A 140 7.63 7.73 -5.59
CA LEU A 140 7.97 8.85 -6.46
C LEU A 140 8.51 9.98 -5.58
N PRO A 141 9.43 10.82 -6.07
CA PRO A 141 9.94 11.94 -5.30
C PRO A 141 8.92 13.07 -5.20
N ILE A 142 8.21 13.35 -6.30
CA ILE A 142 7.19 14.40 -6.42
C ILE A 142 6.00 13.87 -7.21
N LEU A 143 4.83 14.49 -7.04
CA LEU A 143 3.67 14.18 -7.87
C LEU A 143 3.95 14.62 -9.32
N GLU A 144 3.75 13.72 -10.29
CA GLU A 144 3.86 14.09 -11.70
C GLU A 144 2.60 14.88 -12.10
N ASN A 145 2.78 16.04 -12.77
CA ASN A 145 1.69 16.78 -13.43
C ASN A 145 1.20 16.03 -14.68
N LYS A 146 0.68 14.81 -14.50
CA LYS A 146 0.14 13.97 -15.56
C LYS A 146 -1.26 13.51 -15.19
N LYS A 147 -1.95 12.93 -16.18
CA LYS A 147 -3.21 12.24 -15.95
C LYS A 147 -3.03 11.20 -14.85
N GLU A 148 -3.86 11.33 -13.81
CA GLU A 148 -3.92 10.38 -12.70
C GLU A 148 -4.10 8.95 -13.18
N SER A 149 -3.41 8.03 -12.53
CA SER A 149 -3.65 6.59 -12.70
C SER A 149 -5.07 6.23 -12.26
N GLN A 150 -5.57 5.08 -12.71
CA GLN A 150 -6.90 4.62 -12.29
C GLN A 150 -6.96 4.40 -10.77
N ARG A 151 -5.85 3.99 -10.16
CA ARG A 151 -5.74 3.80 -8.70
C ARG A 151 -5.77 5.11 -7.92
N GLU A 152 -5.19 6.18 -8.46
CA GLU A 152 -5.26 7.53 -7.88
C GLU A 152 -6.69 8.07 -7.96
N GLN A 153 -7.36 7.93 -9.11
CA GLN A 153 -8.78 8.29 -9.26
C GLN A 153 -9.70 7.50 -8.32
N GLN A 154 -9.34 6.25 -8.01
CA GLN A 154 -10.03 5.42 -7.02
C GLN A 154 -9.65 5.77 -5.58
N ARG A 155 -8.80 6.78 -5.37
CA ARG A 155 -8.22 7.19 -4.09
C ARG A 155 -7.61 6.02 -3.32
N ARG A 156 -6.97 5.06 -3.98
CA ARG A 156 -6.33 3.90 -3.30
C ARG A 156 -4.93 4.20 -2.76
N ILE A 157 -4.53 5.45 -2.84
CA ILE A 157 -3.17 5.92 -2.58
C ILE A 157 -3.27 7.19 -1.75
N TYR A 158 -2.49 7.26 -0.69
CA TYR A 158 -2.27 8.47 0.08
C TYR A 158 -0.79 8.86 -0.02
N ASN A 159 -0.53 10.16 -0.17
CA ASN A 159 0.81 10.71 -0.15
C ASN A 159 0.89 11.74 0.98
N LEU A 160 1.86 11.58 1.87
CA LEU A 160 2.30 12.63 2.77
C LEU A 160 3.43 13.40 2.09
N ILE A 161 3.25 14.70 1.95
CA ILE A 161 4.14 15.59 1.21
C ILE A 161 4.79 16.55 2.22
N SER A 162 6.11 16.73 2.15
CA SER A 162 6.84 17.72 2.93
C SER A 162 6.56 19.15 2.44
N ASP A 163 6.95 20.14 3.23
CA ASP A 163 6.81 21.56 2.86
C ASP A 163 7.57 21.89 1.55
N ASP A 164 8.66 21.16 1.27
CA ASP A 164 9.44 21.28 0.02
C ASP A 164 8.81 20.56 -1.19
N GLY A 165 7.63 19.98 -1.03
CA GLY A 165 6.88 19.32 -2.10
C GLY A 165 7.30 17.86 -2.39
N PHE A 166 8.18 17.26 -1.57
CA PHE A 166 8.59 15.87 -1.73
C PHE A 166 7.63 14.91 -1.05
N ILE A 167 7.36 13.78 -1.69
CA ILE A 167 6.59 12.69 -1.08
C ILE A 167 7.51 11.96 -0.09
N ILE A 168 7.24 12.12 1.20
CA ILE A 168 7.99 11.46 2.28
C ILE A 168 7.34 10.15 2.73
N GLU A 169 6.02 10.01 2.56
CA GLU A 169 5.33 8.74 2.72
C GLU A 169 4.34 8.54 1.57
N ARG A 170 4.35 7.36 0.97
CA ARG A 170 3.29 6.90 0.08
C ARG A 170 2.72 5.61 0.62
N THR A 171 1.42 5.61 0.92
CA THR A 171 0.71 4.42 1.38
C THR A 171 -0.37 4.02 0.38
N GLU A 172 -0.40 2.73 0.05
CA GLU A 172 -1.24 2.18 -1.02
C GLU A 172 -2.09 1.01 -0.52
N PHE A 173 -3.36 0.98 -0.90
CA PHE A 173 -4.21 -0.21 -0.82
C PHE A 173 -4.15 -0.94 -2.17
N PHE A 174 -3.70 -2.18 -2.16
CA PHE A 174 -3.41 -2.95 -3.38
C PHE A 174 -4.10 -4.32 -3.38
N PRO A 175 -5.32 -4.42 -3.95
CA PRO A 175 -5.96 -5.69 -4.23
C PRO A 175 -5.15 -6.45 -5.30
N ILE A 176 -4.87 -7.72 -5.03
CA ILE A 176 -4.03 -8.60 -5.84
C ILE A 176 -4.68 -9.99 -5.89
N HIS A 177 -4.50 -10.71 -6.97
CA HIS A 177 -4.97 -12.09 -7.11
C HIS A 177 -3.79 -13.05 -7.12
N THR A 178 -4.07 -14.32 -6.84
CA THR A 178 -3.08 -15.37 -7.05
C THR A 178 -2.90 -15.63 -8.56
N VAL A 179 -1.69 -16.07 -8.91
CA VAL A 179 -1.28 -16.44 -10.26
C VAL A 179 -0.63 -17.82 -10.24
N GLU A 180 -0.63 -18.51 -11.37
CA GLU A 180 0.07 -19.78 -11.54
C GLU A 180 1.55 -19.63 -11.18
N THR A 181 2.10 -20.50 -10.34
CA THR A 181 3.53 -20.44 -9.95
C THR A 181 4.46 -20.41 -11.16
N HIS A 182 4.19 -21.26 -12.15
CA HIS A 182 4.95 -21.32 -13.41
C HIS A 182 4.96 -20.02 -14.20
N ARG A 183 3.96 -19.15 -14.03
CA ARG A 183 3.91 -17.84 -14.68
C ARG A 183 5.07 -16.93 -14.27
N ILE A 184 5.53 -17.06 -13.03
CA ILE A 184 6.60 -16.23 -12.49
C ILE A 184 7.92 -16.99 -12.36
N THR A 185 7.92 -18.32 -12.40
CA THR A 185 9.14 -19.13 -12.26
C THR A 185 9.71 -19.66 -13.58
N ILE A 186 8.90 -19.84 -14.63
CA ILE A 186 9.40 -20.31 -15.94
C ILE A 186 9.78 -19.08 -16.79
N PRO A 187 11.06 -18.94 -17.20
CA PRO A 187 11.49 -17.79 -17.98
C PRO A 187 10.85 -17.74 -19.38
N PHE A 188 10.25 -16.59 -19.71
CA PHE A 188 9.86 -16.17 -21.04
C PHE A 188 10.16 -14.68 -21.21
N TRP A 189 9.90 -14.10 -22.39
CA TRP A 189 10.28 -12.71 -22.70
C TRP A 189 9.79 -11.67 -21.68
N GLY A 190 8.62 -11.86 -21.06
CA GLY A 190 8.03 -10.94 -20.09
C GLY A 190 8.65 -10.99 -18.69
N ASN A 191 9.31 -12.09 -18.31
CA ASN A 191 9.84 -12.28 -16.95
C ASN A 191 11.33 -12.66 -16.91
N LYS A 192 12.10 -12.52 -18.00
CA LYS A 192 13.56 -12.85 -18.06
C LYS A 192 14.43 -12.21 -16.97
N ARG A 193 13.91 -11.15 -16.33
CA ARG A 193 14.56 -10.37 -15.28
C ARG A 193 14.02 -10.71 -13.88
N PHE A 194 13.14 -11.68 -13.71
CA PHE A 194 12.66 -12.09 -12.40
C PHE A 194 13.74 -12.88 -11.64
N PRO A 195 13.64 -12.98 -10.30
CA PRO A 195 14.53 -13.80 -9.50
C PRO A 195 14.46 -15.29 -9.90
N SER A 196 15.51 -16.05 -9.60
CA SER A 196 15.41 -17.51 -9.63
C SER A 196 14.57 -17.99 -8.42
N PRO A 197 13.77 -19.07 -8.54
CA PRO A 197 13.14 -19.71 -7.37
C PRO A 197 14.15 -20.07 -6.28
N ASP A 198 15.35 -20.53 -6.65
CA ASP A 198 16.44 -20.86 -5.71
C ASP A 198 16.97 -19.64 -4.93
N ASP A 199 16.66 -18.43 -5.39
CA ASP A 199 17.02 -17.17 -4.76
C ASP A 199 15.91 -16.62 -3.85
N ALA A 200 14.85 -17.41 -3.59
CA ALA A 200 13.80 -17.00 -2.67
C ALA A 200 14.34 -16.84 -1.24
N PHE A 201 13.76 -15.89 -0.51
CA PHE A 201 13.90 -15.83 0.95
C PHE A 201 12.82 -16.71 1.58
N SER A 202 13.18 -17.64 2.44
CA SER A 202 12.18 -18.41 3.20
C SER A 202 11.73 -17.61 4.42
N ALA A 203 10.42 -17.53 4.65
CA ALA A 203 9.85 -16.84 5.80
C ALA A 203 8.64 -17.60 6.36
N LYS A 204 8.43 -17.48 7.68
CA LYS A 204 7.27 -18.04 8.36
C LYS A 204 6.25 -16.95 8.61
N ILE A 205 4.99 -17.25 8.35
CA ILE A 205 3.91 -16.32 8.64
C ILE A 205 3.77 -16.15 10.15
N THR A 206 3.86 -14.90 10.58
CA THR A 206 3.73 -14.49 11.97
C THR A 206 2.54 -13.53 12.07
N PRO A 207 1.61 -13.71 13.03
CA PRO A 207 0.53 -12.76 13.23
C PRO A 207 1.09 -11.35 13.45
N TYR A 208 0.53 -10.38 12.73
CA TYR A 208 0.79 -8.97 12.93
C TYR A 208 -0.52 -8.26 13.25
N ASP A 209 -0.61 -7.69 14.45
CA ASP A 209 -1.87 -7.15 14.99
C ASP A 209 -2.41 -5.98 14.17
N TYR A 210 -1.52 -5.28 13.45
CA TYR A 210 -1.83 -4.08 12.69
C TYR A 210 -1.92 -4.32 11.18
N THR A 211 -2.03 -5.58 10.75
CA THR A 211 -2.35 -5.89 9.34
C THR A 211 -3.65 -5.21 8.97
N LEU A 212 -3.60 -4.38 7.92
CA LEU A 212 -4.77 -3.76 7.32
C LEU A 212 -5.67 -4.86 6.71
N LYS A 213 -6.96 -4.82 7.01
CA LYS A 213 -7.95 -5.80 6.55
C LYS A 213 -9.25 -5.09 6.16
N PRO A 214 -9.81 -5.39 4.97
CA PRO A 214 -11.16 -4.96 4.61
C PRO A 214 -12.19 -5.48 5.62
N THR A 215 -13.21 -4.68 5.92
CA THR A 215 -14.37 -5.12 6.70
C THR A 215 -15.50 -5.57 5.78
N ASN A 216 -16.61 -6.03 6.34
CA ASN A 216 -17.82 -6.34 5.58
C ASN A 216 -18.37 -5.13 4.80
N SER A 217 -18.01 -3.91 5.19
CA SER A 217 -18.39 -2.68 4.48
C SER A 217 -17.54 -2.41 3.23
N ALA A 218 -16.50 -3.20 2.95
CA ALA A 218 -15.62 -3.01 1.78
C ALA A 218 -16.36 -3.07 0.44
N ILE A 219 -17.57 -3.66 0.41
CA ILE A 219 -18.49 -3.63 -0.74
C ILE A 219 -18.84 -2.19 -1.17
N CYS A 220 -18.76 -1.22 -0.26
CA CYS A 220 -19.01 0.20 -0.51
C CYS A 220 -17.79 0.93 -1.09
N GLY A 221 -16.72 0.19 -1.40
CA GLY A 221 -15.44 0.73 -1.88
C GLY A 221 -14.43 0.93 -0.75
N ILE A 222 -13.17 1.12 -1.13
CA ILE A 222 -12.08 1.42 -0.21
C ILE A 222 -11.30 2.56 -0.84
N ALA A 223 -11.16 3.65 -0.09
CA ALA A 223 -10.43 4.85 -0.45
C ALA A 223 -9.59 5.32 0.75
N ALA A 224 -8.45 5.91 0.48
CA ALA A 224 -7.68 6.67 1.43
C ALA A 224 -8.29 8.07 1.56
N LEU A 225 -8.65 8.47 2.78
CA LEU A 225 -9.18 9.78 3.09
C LEU A 225 -8.36 10.43 4.20
N PRO A 226 -8.22 11.77 4.22
CA PRO A 226 -7.67 12.47 5.36
C PRO A 226 -8.50 12.24 6.63
N VAL A 227 -7.85 12.03 7.78
CA VAL A 227 -8.55 11.88 9.07
C VAL A 227 -9.30 13.17 9.44
N ALA A 228 -8.74 14.33 9.06
CA ALA A 228 -9.37 15.63 9.24
C ALA A 228 -10.79 15.74 8.64
N LEU A 229 -11.09 15.02 7.55
CA LEU A 229 -12.45 15.03 6.99
C LEU A 229 -13.46 14.42 7.96
N MET A 230 -13.11 13.32 8.62
CA MET A 230 -13.97 12.67 9.62
C MET A 230 -14.10 13.54 10.87
N ILE A 231 -13.01 14.15 11.33
CA ILE A 231 -13.05 15.08 12.47
C ILE A 231 -14.03 16.22 12.20
N ASN A 232 -13.93 16.87 11.05
CA ASN A 232 -14.79 18.00 10.69
C ASN A 232 -16.26 17.59 10.56
N GLN A 233 -16.53 16.42 9.97
CA GLN A 233 -17.90 15.90 9.85
C GLN A 233 -18.51 15.67 11.24
N LEU A 234 -17.81 14.95 12.10
CA LEU A 234 -18.26 14.66 13.46
C LEU A 234 -18.45 15.93 14.30
N GLN A 235 -17.58 16.92 14.16
CA GLN A 235 -17.73 18.21 14.84
C GLN A 235 -18.99 18.99 14.43
N ASN A 236 -19.45 18.83 13.20
CA ASN A 236 -20.69 19.45 12.73
C ASN A 236 -21.94 18.66 13.18
N ASP A 237 -21.81 17.34 13.32
CA ASP A 237 -22.91 16.45 13.65
C ASP A 237 -23.17 16.34 15.17
N TYR A 238 -22.15 16.56 16.02
CA TYR A 238 -22.24 16.35 17.47
C TYR A 238 -22.64 17.60 18.28
N ASP A 239 -23.39 17.37 19.37
CA ASP A 239 -23.64 18.38 20.42
C ASP A 239 -22.39 18.52 21.31
N PRO A 240 -21.77 19.72 21.43
CA PRO A 240 -20.57 19.95 22.24
C PRO A 240 -20.68 19.51 23.71
N LYS A 241 -21.91 19.37 24.24
CA LYS A 241 -22.16 18.98 25.64
C LYS A 241 -22.04 17.48 25.91
N CYS A 242 -21.91 16.63 24.89
CA CYS A 242 -21.75 15.20 25.05
C CYS A 242 -20.27 14.83 25.30
N SER A 243 -19.95 14.34 26.50
CA SER A 243 -18.57 13.94 26.85
C SER A 243 -18.05 12.73 26.06
N GLN A 244 -18.95 11.88 25.55
CA GLN A 244 -18.60 10.67 24.80
C GLN A 244 -18.16 10.99 23.38
N ASP A 245 -18.83 11.95 22.73
CA ASP A 245 -18.48 12.44 21.38
C ASP A 245 -17.10 13.12 21.37
N ASN A 246 -16.72 13.72 22.51
CA ASN A 246 -15.40 14.29 22.71
C ASN A 246 -14.28 13.25 22.68
N ASN A 247 -14.51 12.01 23.14
CA ASN A 247 -13.46 10.98 23.14
C ASN A 247 -13.14 10.49 21.72
N VAL A 248 -14.15 10.34 20.86
CA VAL A 248 -13.94 9.96 19.45
C VAL A 248 -13.11 11.02 18.73
N ILE A 249 -13.47 12.30 18.88
CA ILE A 249 -12.73 13.41 18.30
C ILE A 249 -11.29 13.46 18.84
N ARG A 250 -11.07 13.21 20.14
CA ARG A 250 -9.72 13.15 20.72
C ARG A 250 -8.89 12.02 20.12
N VAL A 251 -9.44 10.81 20.02
CA VAL A 251 -8.78 9.66 19.38
C VAL A 251 -8.39 9.99 17.93
N LEU A 252 -9.31 10.55 17.15
CA LEU A 252 -9.04 10.94 15.76
C LEU A 252 -7.96 12.03 15.67
N ASN A 253 -7.94 13.00 16.58
CA ASN A 253 -6.89 14.02 16.63
C ASN A 253 -5.52 13.42 16.95
N GLU A 254 -5.43 12.52 17.93
CA GLU A 254 -4.20 11.79 18.27
C GLU A 254 -3.70 10.96 17.08
N ILE A 255 -4.60 10.31 16.35
CA ILE A 255 -4.28 9.61 15.09
C ILE A 255 -3.78 10.61 14.04
N ASN A 256 -4.50 11.71 13.81
CA ASN A 256 -4.20 12.69 12.76
C ASN A 256 -2.81 13.32 12.91
N GLN A 257 -2.31 13.46 14.14
CA GLN A 257 -0.96 13.95 14.42
C GLN A 257 0.16 12.99 13.98
N ARG A 258 -0.13 11.69 13.84
CA ARG A 258 0.87 10.65 13.52
C ARG A 258 0.65 10.00 12.16
N ALA A 259 -0.60 9.84 11.75
CA ALA A 259 -1.03 9.24 10.51
C ALA A 259 -2.28 9.99 10.00
N PRO A 260 -2.11 11.09 9.25
CA PRO A 260 -3.19 12.01 8.85
C PRO A 260 -4.13 11.47 7.77
N TYR A 261 -4.23 10.14 7.63
CA TYR A 261 -5.08 9.46 6.67
C TYR A 261 -5.66 8.18 7.25
N PHE A 262 -6.67 7.61 6.59
CA PHE A 262 -7.13 6.26 6.84
C PHE A 262 -7.72 5.62 5.58
N PHE A 263 -7.73 4.29 5.51
CA PHE A 263 -8.48 3.57 4.49
C PHE A 263 -9.91 3.28 4.95
N THR A 264 -10.89 3.78 4.20
CA THR A 264 -12.31 3.56 4.50
C THR A 264 -12.69 2.08 4.43
N ASN A 265 -13.69 1.68 5.22
CA ASN A 265 -14.23 0.31 5.22
C ASN A 265 -13.17 -0.78 5.47
N THR A 266 -12.16 -0.44 6.28
CA THR A 266 -11.12 -1.35 6.78
C THR A 266 -11.00 -1.21 8.30
N ASN A 267 -10.13 -2.01 8.92
CA ASN A 267 -9.75 -1.86 10.32
C ASN A 267 -8.67 -0.78 10.58
N ASP A 268 -8.34 0.08 9.61
CA ASP A 268 -7.19 1.01 9.70
C ASP A 268 -7.27 1.96 10.89
N LEU A 269 -8.42 2.61 11.09
CA LEU A 269 -8.61 3.54 12.21
C LEU A 269 -8.47 2.85 13.57
N ILE A 270 -8.99 1.63 13.72
CA ILE A 270 -8.80 0.82 14.93
C ILE A 270 -7.32 0.49 15.14
N ASN A 271 -6.62 0.06 14.09
CA ASN A 271 -5.19 -0.25 14.18
C ASN A 271 -4.40 1.00 14.60
N LYS A 272 -4.71 2.15 14.01
CA LYS A 272 -4.08 3.44 14.33
C LYS A 272 -4.43 3.94 15.72
N ALA A 273 -5.66 3.75 16.19
CA ALA A 273 -6.05 4.08 17.55
C ALA A 273 -5.23 3.28 18.57
N LYS A 274 -5.07 1.98 18.34
CA LYS A 274 -4.24 1.10 19.19
C LYS A 274 -2.76 1.49 19.18
N LEU A 275 -2.25 2.05 18.07
CA LEU A 275 -0.86 2.44 17.91
C LEU A 275 -0.55 3.84 18.48
N PHE A 276 -1.47 4.78 18.30
CA PHE A 276 -1.18 6.20 18.42
C PHE A 276 -2.05 6.95 19.43
N SER A 277 -3.14 6.34 19.92
CA SER A 277 -4.10 7.03 20.77
C SER A 277 -4.01 6.61 22.24
N SER A 278 -3.48 7.51 23.08
CA SER A 278 -3.55 7.35 24.54
C SER A 278 -4.99 7.33 25.05
N THR A 279 -5.88 8.11 24.42
CA THR A 279 -7.30 8.16 24.79
C THR A 279 -7.96 6.81 24.56
N TYR A 280 -7.70 6.17 23.41
CA TYR A 280 -8.21 4.83 23.12
C TYR A 280 -7.71 3.80 24.14
N LEU A 281 -6.41 3.79 24.43
CA LEU A 281 -5.79 2.80 25.32
C LEU A 281 -6.23 2.90 26.79
N THR A 282 -6.71 4.07 27.23
CA THR A 282 -7.14 4.32 28.62
C THR A 282 -8.65 4.35 28.80
N SER A 283 -9.42 4.24 27.70
CA SER A 283 -10.88 4.28 27.72
C SER A 283 -11.47 3.05 28.42
N ASN A 284 -12.58 3.26 29.14
CA ASN A 284 -13.33 2.16 29.73
C ASN A 284 -14.10 1.37 28.64
N LYS A 285 -14.67 0.21 29.01
CA LYS A 285 -15.37 -0.68 28.06
C LYS A 285 -16.54 -0.02 27.32
N ASN A 286 -17.28 0.89 27.96
CA ASN A 286 -18.42 1.54 27.34
C ASN A 286 -17.96 2.57 26.30
N ASP A 287 -16.96 3.37 26.65
CA ASP A 287 -16.38 4.37 25.74
C ASP A 287 -15.69 3.69 24.56
N LEU A 288 -14.95 2.60 24.79
CA LEU A 288 -14.33 1.81 23.73
C LEU A 288 -15.34 1.28 22.72
N ARG A 289 -16.50 0.79 23.19
CA ARG A 289 -17.55 0.32 22.29
C ARG A 289 -18.09 1.42 21.39
N LEU A 290 -18.25 2.63 21.92
CA LEU A 290 -18.71 3.78 21.14
C LEU A 290 -17.63 4.23 20.14
N ILE A 291 -16.39 4.34 20.59
CA ILE A 291 -15.25 4.68 19.73
C ILE A 291 -15.10 3.65 18.61
N ASP A 292 -15.17 2.36 18.93
CA ASP A 292 -15.06 1.29 17.93
C ASP A 292 -16.20 1.38 16.89
N ASN A 293 -17.43 1.68 17.32
CA ASN A 293 -18.56 1.85 16.39
C ASN A 293 -18.30 3.00 15.40
N GLU A 294 -17.81 4.14 15.89
CA GLU A 294 -17.51 5.30 15.04
C GLU A 294 -16.32 5.05 14.10
N LEU A 295 -15.22 4.49 14.62
CA LEU A 295 -14.03 4.20 13.81
C LEU A 295 -14.25 3.10 12.77
N THR A 296 -15.30 2.29 12.94
CA THR A 296 -15.69 1.24 11.98
C THR A 296 -16.92 1.58 11.16
N GLN A 297 -17.40 2.83 11.24
CA GLN A 297 -18.56 3.27 10.48
C GLN A 297 -18.36 3.04 8.97
N ARG A 298 -19.47 2.79 8.27
CA ARG A 298 -19.46 2.56 6.83
C ARG A 298 -19.31 3.88 6.09
N PHE A 299 -18.40 3.90 5.12
CA PHE A 299 -18.22 5.04 4.22
C PHE A 299 -18.67 4.67 2.81
N PHE A 300 -19.43 5.55 2.17
CA PHE A 300 -19.77 5.39 0.76
C PHE A 300 -18.80 6.23 -0.08
N ALA A 301 -18.02 5.57 -0.93
CA ALA A 301 -17.01 6.22 -1.77
C ALA A 301 -17.50 7.43 -2.62
N PRO A 302 -18.76 7.49 -3.11
CA PRO A 302 -19.26 8.64 -3.87
C PRO A 302 -19.41 9.94 -3.05
N ASP A 303 -19.67 9.83 -1.75
CA ASP A 303 -20.07 10.99 -0.92
C ASP A 303 -18.94 12.02 -0.79
N PHE A 304 -17.67 11.57 -0.86
CA PHE A 304 -16.49 12.42 -0.73
C PHE A 304 -15.89 12.88 -2.07
N ILE A 305 -16.34 12.31 -3.20
CA ILE A 305 -15.90 12.75 -4.55
C ILE A 305 -16.71 13.99 -4.96
N ALA A 306 -17.98 14.07 -4.57
CA ALA A 306 -18.85 15.19 -4.91
C ALA A 306 -18.53 16.48 -4.12
N ASP A 307 -18.11 16.35 -2.85
CA ASP A 307 -17.96 17.51 -1.95
C ASP A 307 -16.68 18.32 -2.19
N GLU A 308 -15.58 17.66 -2.60
CA GLU A 308 -14.35 18.38 -3.00
C GLU A 308 -14.49 19.07 -4.36
N ASN A 309 -15.21 18.46 -5.32
CA ASN A 309 -15.45 19.10 -6.62
C ASN A 309 -16.29 20.38 -6.47
N LYS A 310 -17.21 20.43 -5.51
CA LYS A 310 -17.96 21.66 -5.18
C LYS A 310 -17.06 22.72 -4.54
N LYS A 311 -16.17 22.34 -3.62
CA LYS A 311 -15.23 23.30 -3.00
C LYS A 311 -14.18 23.83 -3.98
N ALA A 312 -13.66 22.99 -4.88
CA ALA A 312 -12.73 23.41 -5.93
C ALA A 312 -13.39 24.34 -6.98
N GLN A 313 -14.69 24.18 -7.23
CA GLN A 313 -15.46 25.09 -8.08
C GLN A 313 -15.83 26.42 -7.40
N GLN A 314 -15.76 26.50 -6.06
CA GLN A 314 -16.01 27.73 -5.30
C GLN A 314 -14.74 28.53 -4.99
N ALA A 315 -13.56 27.95 -5.21
CA ALA A 315 -12.25 28.58 -5.00
C ALA A 315 -11.60 29.09 -6.30
N ASN A 316 -12.29 28.98 -7.44
CA ASN A 316 -11.97 29.58 -8.74
C ASN A 316 -13.03 30.61 -9.11
#